data_AF-A0A1X9LRW2-F1
#
_entry.id   AF-A0A1X9LRW2-F1
#
_cell.length_a   1.000
_cell.length_b   1.000
_cell.length_c   1.000
_cell.angle_alpha   90.00
_cell.angle_beta   90.00
_cell.angle_gamma   90.00
#
_symmetry.space_group_name_H-M   'P 1'
#
loop_
_entity.id
_entity.type
_entity.pdbx_description
1 polymer ?
#
loop_
_entity_poly.entity_id
_entity_poly.type
_entity_poly.pdbx_seq_one_letter_code
_entity_poly.pdbx_strand_id
1 'polypeptide(L)' 'MTSIDIDPVELSTARRLLGASSNRETVDIALKTLIAVRRQAAVVETIIGRRFDDDQIDAPTVEPAATDRRAG' A
#
# COMPACT_ATOMS: atom_id res chain seq x y z
N MET A 1 1.79 -3.01 -28.87
CA MET A 1 1.32 -1.70 -28.35
C MET A 1 -0.17 -1.83 -28.18
N THR A 2 -0.68 -1.78 -26.95
CA THR A 2 -2.12 -1.86 -26.68
C THR A 2 -2.66 -0.43 -26.68
N SER A 3 -3.57 -0.12 -27.60
CA SER A 3 -4.23 1.19 -27.66
C SER A 3 -5.53 1.10 -26.85
N ILE A 4 -5.74 2.05 -25.97
CA ILE A 4 -6.94 2.14 -25.14
C ILE A 4 -7.44 3.58 -25.28
N ASP A 5 -8.69 3.74 -25.67
CA ASP A 5 -9.29 5.06 -25.78
C ASP A 5 -9.64 5.56 -24.37
N ILE A 6 -9.06 6.70 -24.02
CA ILE A 6 -9.32 7.41 -22.76
C ILE A 6 -9.69 8.83 -23.16
N ASP A 7 -10.73 9.37 -22.53
CA ASP A 7 -11.12 10.76 -22.76
C ASP A 7 -9.90 11.68 -22.50
N PRO A 8 -9.48 12.49 -23.49
CA PRO A 8 -8.30 13.33 -23.37
C PRO A 8 -8.43 14.41 -22.27
N VAL A 9 -9.66 14.87 -21.99
CA VAL A 9 -9.94 15.84 -20.92
C VAL A 9 -9.79 15.19 -19.56
N GLU A 10 -10.33 13.99 -19.37
CA GLU A 10 -10.15 13.23 -18.12
C GLU A 10 -8.67 12.92 -17.87
N LEU A 11 -7.97 12.45 -18.91
CA LEU A 11 -6.56 12.10 -18.83
C LEU A 11 -5.69 13.31 -18.50
N SER A 12 -5.99 14.48 -19.08
CA SER A 12 -5.31 15.73 -18.77
C SER A 12 -5.55 16.17 -17.32
N THR A 13 -6.77 15.97 -16.82
CA THR A 13 -7.15 16.31 -15.45
C THR A 13 -6.44 15.42 -14.45
N ALA A 14 -6.45 14.10 -14.68
CA ALA A 14 -5.75 13.12 -13.87
C ALA A 14 -4.22 13.39 -13.86
N ARG A 15 -3.63 13.74 -15.01
CA ARG A 15 -2.21 14.09 -15.10
C ARG A 15 -1.85 15.28 -14.20
N ARG A 16 -2.68 16.32 -14.18
CA ARG A 16 -2.48 17.48 -13.27
C ARG A 16 -2.62 17.09 -11.81
N LEU A 17 -3.65 16.31 -11.46
CA LEU A 17 -3.91 15.90 -10.08
C LEU A 17 -2.79 15.03 -9.51
N LEU A 18 -2.24 14.14 -10.34
CA LEU A 18 -1.16 13.23 -9.96
C LEU A 18 0.24 13.85 -10.10
N GLY A 19 0.35 15.06 -10.67
CA GLY A 19 1.64 15.69 -10.96
C GLY A 19 2.50 14.90 -11.95
N ALA A 20 1.88 14.08 -12.81
CA ALA A 20 2.58 13.17 -13.70
C ALA A 20 3.14 13.89 -14.93
N SER A 21 4.31 13.44 -15.40
CA SER A 21 5.02 14.00 -16.55
C SER A 21 4.45 13.52 -17.89
N SER A 22 3.74 12.39 -17.92
CA SER A 22 3.17 11.80 -19.14
C SER A 22 1.85 11.09 -18.89
N ASN A 23 1.06 10.93 -19.96
CA ASN A 23 -0.20 10.19 -19.91
C ASN A 23 0.00 8.72 -19.51
N ARG A 24 1.11 8.11 -19.96
CA ARG A 24 1.46 6.73 -19.59
C ARG A 24 1.74 6.61 -18.10
N GLU A 25 2.46 7.57 -17.54
CA GLU A 25 2.74 7.61 -16.11
C GLU A 25 1.46 7.85 -15.29
N THR A 26 0.56 8.74 -15.75
CA THR A 26 -0.76 8.94 -15.13
C THR A 26 -1.53 7.61 -15.01
N VAL A 27 -1.59 6.84 -16.09
CA VAL A 27 -2.31 5.55 -16.11
C VAL A 27 -1.64 4.52 -15.21
N ASP A 28 -0.30 4.46 -15.19
CA ASP A 28 0.45 3.54 -14.33
C ASP A 28 0.21 3.82 -12.84
N ILE A 29 0.28 5.10 -12.42
CA ILE A 29 0.00 5.52 -11.04
C ILE A 29 -1.45 5.19 -10.66
N ALA A 30 -2.41 5.50 -11.54
CA ALA A 30 -3.82 5.21 -11.29
C ALA A 30 -4.07 3.71 -11.12
N LEU A 31 -3.49 2.87 -11.99
CA LEU A 31 -3.63 1.42 -11.92
C LEU A 31 -3.03 0.83 -10.64
N LYS A 32 -1.82 1.25 -10.28
CA LYS A 32 -1.16 0.84 -9.03
C LYS A 32 -2.01 1.20 -7.81
N THR A 33 -2.53 2.42 -7.79
CA THR A 33 -3.42 2.91 -6.73
C THR A 33 -4.69 2.07 -6.63
N LEU A 34 -5.34 1.79 -7.76
CA LEU A 34 -6.56 0.96 -7.81
C LEU A 34 -6.31 -0.46 -7.28
N ILE A 35 -5.20 -1.09 -7.68
CA ILE A 35 -4.82 -2.42 -7.19
C ILE A 35 -4.56 -2.38 -5.68
N ALA A 36 -3.85 -1.36 -5.20
CA ALA A 36 -3.54 -1.20 -3.79
C ALA A 36 -4.82 -1.03 -2.94
N VAL A 37 -5.74 -0.16 -3.37
CA VAL A 37 -7.04 0.04 -2.71
C VAL A 37 -7.84 -1.26 -2.63
N ARG A 38 -7.88 -2.03 -3.71
CA ARG A 38 -8.59 -3.32 -3.73
C ARG A 38 -7.94 -4.38 -2.83
N ARG A 39 -6.61 -4.39 -2.73
CA ARG A 39 -5.89 -5.27 -1.79
C ARG A 39 -6.11 -4.88 -0.34
N GLN A 40 -6.20 -3.59 -0.03
CA GLN A 40 -6.42 -3.12 1.34
C GLN A 40 -7.78 -3.55 1.90
N ALA A 41 -8.86 -3.49 1.12
CA ALA A 41 -10.17 -3.96 1.58
C ALA A 41 -10.13 -5.42 2.09
N ALA A 42 -9.44 -6.31 1.36
CA ALA A 42 -9.27 -7.71 1.78
C ALA A 42 -8.38 -7.89 3.03
N VAL A 43 -7.36 -7.05 3.19
CA VAL A 43 -6.48 -7.08 4.37
C VAL A 43 -7.22 -6.55 5.60
N VAL A 44 -8.02 -5.49 5.47
CA VAL A 44 -8.83 -4.94 6.57
C VAL A 44 -9.83 -5.97 7.08
N GLU A 45 -10.50 -6.71 6.20
CA GLU A 45 -11.40 -7.81 6.63
C GLU A 45 -10.65 -8.90 7.40
N THR A 46 -9.43 -9.23 6.98
CA THR A 46 -8.59 -10.22 7.69
C THR A 46 -8.19 -9.73 9.09
N ILE A 47 -7.90 -8.43 9.25
CA ILE A 47 -7.53 -7.83 10.55
C ILE A 47 -8.76 -7.76 11.48
N ILE A 48 -9.91 -7.34 10.99
CA ILE A 48 -11.15 -7.27 11.79
C ILE A 48 -11.62 -8.68 12.20
N GLY A 49 -11.41 -9.68 11.33
CA GLY A 49 -11.73 -11.08 11.61
C GLY A 49 -10.76 -11.82 12.51
N ARG A 50 -9.62 -11.22 12.90
CA ARG A 50 -8.68 -11.86 13.81
C ARG A 50 -9.28 -11.91 15.22
N ARG A 51 -9.51 -13.13 15.71
CA ARG A 51 -9.60 -13.40 17.14
C ARG A 51 -8.19 -13.64 17.66
N PHE A 52 -7.86 -12.97 18.74
CA PHE A 52 -6.66 -13.24 19.52
C PHE A 52 -7.02 -14.28 20.58
N ASP A 53 -6.15 -15.27 20.77
CA ASP A 53 -6.26 -16.20 21.89
C ASP A 53 -5.78 -15.47 23.17
N ASP A 54 -6.29 -15.86 24.35
CA ASP A 54 -6.04 -15.16 25.62
C ASP A 54 -4.54 -15.02 25.95
N ASP A 55 -3.72 -15.98 25.51
CA ASP A 55 -2.26 -16.00 25.65
C ASP A 55 -1.52 -14.97 24.77
N GLN A 56 -2.18 -14.44 23.73
CA GLN A 56 -1.64 -13.41 22.83
C GLN A 56 -1.97 -11.99 23.29
N ILE A 57 -3.00 -11.82 24.12
CA ILE A 57 -3.40 -10.54 24.68
C ILE A 57 -2.53 -10.18 25.89
N ASP A 58 -2.09 -11.19 26.64
CA ASP A 58 -1.25 -11.05 27.84
C ASP A 58 0.14 -11.69 27.66
N ALA A 59 0.68 -11.59 26.45
CA ALA A 59 1.99 -12.15 26.14
C ALA A 59 3.09 -11.41 26.95
N PRO A 60 4.01 -12.14 27.60
CA PRO A 60 5.07 -11.53 28.41
C PRO A 60 6.00 -10.68 27.54
N THR A 61 6.28 -9.45 28.00
CA THR A 61 7.20 -8.52 27.34
C THR A 61 8.61 -9.11 27.30
N VAL A 62 9.15 -9.29 26.08
CA VAL A 62 10.55 -9.67 25.88
C VAL A 62 11.39 -8.41 25.75
N GLU A 63 12.30 -8.18 26.69
CA GLU A 63 13.27 -7.09 26.55
C GLU A 63 14.28 -7.43 25.44
N PRO A 64 14.54 -6.51 24.49
CA PRO A 64 15.54 -6.73 23.46
C PRO A 64 16.92 -6.86 24.10
N ALA A 65 17.59 -7.98 23.82
CA ALA A 65 18.95 -8.22 24.31
C ALA A 65 19.85 -7.08 23.85
N ALA A 66 20.46 -6.37 24.82
CA ALA A 66 21.36 -5.26 24.55
C ALA A 66 22.45 -5.75 23.58
N THR A 67 22.42 -5.25 22.34
CA THR A 67 23.46 -5.53 21.36
C THR A 67 24.80 -5.10 21.96
N ASP A 68 25.68 -6.07 22.19
CA ASP A 68 27.00 -5.88 22.75
C ASP A 68 27.82 -4.98 21.81
N ARG A 69 27.78 -3.67 22.06
CA ARG A 69 28.58 -2.67 21.35
C ARG A 69 29.95 -2.60 21.99
N ARG A 70 30.77 -3.66 21.91
CA ARG A 70 32.23 -3.60 22.14
C ARG A 70 32.98 -4.69 21.37
N ALA A 71 33.44 -4.33 20.18
CA ALA A 71 34.71 -4.80 19.64
C ALA A 71 35.24 -3.71 18.71
N GLY A 72 35.89 -2.73 19.31
CA GLY A 72 36.78 -1.77 18.66
C GLY A 72 38.19 -2.00 19.17
#